data_AF-A0A2G9P1A2-F1
#
_entry.id   AF-A0A2G9P1A2-F1
#
_cell.length_a   1.000
_cell.length_b   1.000
_cell.length_c   1.000
_cell.angle_alpha   90.00
_cell.angle_beta   90.00
_cell.angle_gamma   90.00
#
_symmetry.space_group_name_H-M   'P 1'
#
loop_
_entity.id
_entity.type
_entity.pdbx_description
1 polymer ?
#
loop_
_entity_poly.entity_id
_entity_poly.type
_entity_poly.pdbx_seq_one_letter_code
_entity_poly.pdbx_strand_id
1 'polypeptide(L)'
;SSLVIILCADLKAWDKNPERYWINIPEGQRKSITKAIRQSYTGNPTLEKDEAMRSCGFAAQTIMLAAKSMGYDTCPMEGFDFAKVGNLINLPSDHIISMMVVVGKKAKDASPRGGQLALSEVVFENSF
;
A
#
# COMPACT_ATOMS: atom_id res chain seq x y z
N SER A 1 6.75 7.10 23.03
CA SER A 1 7.36 7.18 21.69
C SER A 1 6.27 7.21 20.64
N SER A 2 6.44 8.01 19.60
CA SER A 2 5.53 8.14 18.45
C SER A 2 6.36 8.04 17.15
N LEU A 3 5.73 7.60 16.07
CA LEU A 3 6.37 7.36 14.79
C LEU A 3 5.46 7.82 13.65
N VAL A 4 6.05 8.36 12.58
CA VAL A 4 5.36 8.60 11.30
C VAL A 4 5.94 7.65 10.27
N ILE A 5 5.08 6.86 9.64
CA ILE A 5 5.45 5.94 8.56
C ILE A 5 4.90 6.52 7.26
N ILE A 6 5.76 6.78 6.29
CA ILE A 6 5.37 7.25 4.96
C ILE A 6 5.44 6.03 4.02
N LEU A 7 4.30 5.62 3.46
CA LEU A 7 4.26 4.51 2.52
C LEU A 7 4.49 5.03 1.11
N CYS A 8 5.64 4.69 0.55
CA CYS A 8 6.04 5.03 -0.81
C CYS A 8 5.92 3.79 -1.70
N ALA A 9 5.15 3.90 -2.77
CA ALA A 9 4.93 2.84 -3.74
C ALA A 9 5.94 3.01 -4.89
N ASP A 10 6.69 1.96 -5.19
CA ASP A 10 7.62 1.89 -6.33
C ASP A 10 6.86 1.44 -7.58
N LEU A 11 6.62 2.36 -8.52
CA LEU A 11 5.84 2.09 -9.74
C LEU A 11 6.55 1.12 -10.70
N LYS A 12 7.86 0.94 -10.53
CA LYS A 12 8.70 0.08 -11.38
C LYS A 12 9.24 -1.14 -10.63
N ALA A 13 8.69 -1.46 -9.46
CA ALA A 13 9.10 -2.62 -8.66
C ALA A 13 9.00 -3.95 -9.43
N TRP A 14 8.08 -4.03 -10.39
CA TRP A 14 7.86 -5.18 -11.26
C TRP A 14 8.98 -5.40 -12.29
N ASP A 15 9.76 -4.37 -12.63
CA ASP A 15 10.78 -4.44 -13.69
C ASP A 15 12.20 -4.55 -13.13
N LYS A 16 12.49 -3.86 -12.02
CA LYS A 16 13.84 -3.73 -11.44
C LYS A 16 14.52 -5.07 -11.13
N ASN A 17 13.90 -5.89 -10.29
CA ASN A 17 14.41 -7.22 -9.90
C ASN A 17 13.25 -8.10 -9.37
N PRO A 18 12.25 -8.42 -10.21
CA PRO A 18 11.08 -9.21 -9.78
C PRO A 18 11.44 -10.63 -9.34
N GLU A 19 12.58 -11.17 -9.75
CA GLU A 19 13.04 -12.51 -9.38
C GLU A 19 13.24 -12.64 -7.86
N ARG A 20 13.55 -11.54 -7.16
CA ARG A 20 13.75 -11.52 -5.69
C ARG A 20 12.52 -11.96 -4.90
N TYR A 21 11.32 -11.73 -5.43
CA TYR A 21 10.06 -12.08 -4.76
C TYR A 21 9.78 -13.58 -4.80
N TRP A 22 10.46 -14.31 -5.69
CA TRP A 22 10.21 -15.71 -6.00
C TRP A 22 11.43 -16.58 -5.73
N ILE A 23 12.29 -16.19 -4.77
CA ILE A 23 13.58 -16.87 -4.51
C ILE A 23 13.41 -18.36 -4.14
N ASN A 24 12.28 -18.72 -3.54
CA ASN A 24 11.96 -20.09 -3.13
C ASN A 24 11.30 -20.92 -4.25
N ILE A 25 11.09 -20.34 -5.43
CA ILE A 25 10.49 -21.02 -6.58
C ILE A 25 11.61 -21.54 -7.50
N PRO A 26 11.50 -22.78 -8.02
CA PRO A 26 12.47 -23.32 -8.97
C PRO A 26 12.73 -22.38 -10.15
N GLU A 27 13.98 -22.30 -10.59
CA GLU A 27 14.43 -21.27 -11.54
C GLU A 27 13.58 -21.19 -12.82
N GLY A 28 13.23 -22.35 -13.40
CA GLY A 28 12.41 -22.41 -14.60
C GLY A 28 11.03 -21.78 -14.42
N GLN A 29 10.35 -22.09 -13.30
CA GLN A 29 9.04 -21.52 -12.99
C GLN A 29 9.14 -20.03 -12.61
N ARG A 30 10.17 -19.66 -11.85
CA ARG A 30 10.46 -18.26 -11.51
C ARG A 30 10.62 -17.39 -12.76
N LYS A 31 11.42 -17.83 -13.74
CA LYS A 31 11.61 -17.12 -15.02
C LYS A 31 10.30 -16.96 -15.79
N SER A 32 9.45 -17.98 -15.80
CA SER A 32 8.13 -17.90 -16.44
C SER A 32 7.21 -16.88 -15.76
N ILE A 33 7.19 -16.86 -14.42
CA ILE A 33 6.41 -15.89 -13.64
C ILE A 33 6.91 -14.46 -13.89
N THR A 34 8.21 -14.21 -13.79
CA THR A 34 8.74 -12.85 -13.99
C THR A 34 8.59 -12.36 -15.42
N LYS A 35 8.66 -13.26 -16.42
CA LYS A 35 8.32 -12.94 -17.82
C LYS A 35 6.85 -12.53 -17.96
N ALA A 36 5.92 -13.28 -17.37
CA ALA A 36 4.50 -12.96 -17.42
C ALA A 36 4.20 -11.61 -16.75
N ILE A 37 4.79 -11.34 -15.58
CA ILE A 37 4.69 -10.04 -14.89
C ILE A 37 5.15 -8.91 -15.81
N ARG A 38 6.36 -9.02 -16.38
CA ARG A 38 6.87 -7.97 -17.29
C ARG A 38 5.96 -7.77 -18.48
N GLN A 39 5.43 -8.84 -19.08
CA GLN A 39 4.49 -8.74 -20.19
C GLN A 39 3.18 -8.03 -19.82
N SER A 40 2.64 -8.29 -18.63
CA SER A 40 1.38 -7.65 -18.18
C SER A 40 1.54 -6.17 -17.86
N TYR A 41 2.68 -5.76 -17.28
CA TYR A 41 2.90 -4.38 -16.83
C TYR A 41 3.49 -3.47 -17.92
N THR A 42 4.21 -4.01 -18.91
CA THR A 42 4.82 -3.21 -19.96
C THR A 42 3.79 -2.38 -20.71
N GLY A 43 3.97 -1.06 -20.73
CA GLY A 43 3.06 -0.12 -21.40
C GLY A 43 1.72 0.09 -20.68
N ASN A 44 1.58 -0.35 -19.44
CA ASN A 44 0.33 -0.25 -18.68
C ASN A 44 0.50 0.56 -17.37
N PRO A 45 0.62 1.90 -17.45
CA PRO A 45 0.81 2.76 -16.28
C PRO A 45 -0.37 2.74 -15.30
N THR A 46 -1.58 2.40 -15.77
CA THR A 46 -2.75 2.22 -14.89
C THR A 46 -2.54 1.02 -13.99
N LEU A 47 -2.17 -0.13 -14.55
CA LEU A 47 -1.88 -1.33 -13.76
C LEU A 47 -0.73 -1.10 -12.77
N GLU A 48 0.34 -0.43 -13.20
CA GLU A 48 1.45 -0.05 -12.31
C GLU A 48 0.94 0.69 -11.08
N LYS A 49 0.10 1.71 -11.28
CA LYS A 49 -0.44 2.54 -10.20
C LYS A 49 -1.43 1.76 -9.33
N ASP A 50 -2.35 1.02 -9.93
CA ASP A 50 -3.41 0.31 -9.20
C ASP A 50 -2.84 -0.78 -8.29
N GLU A 51 -1.87 -1.55 -8.79
CA GLU A 51 -1.20 -2.61 -8.03
C GLU A 51 -0.30 -2.05 -6.94
N ALA A 52 0.39 -0.93 -7.22
CA ALA A 52 1.21 -0.22 -6.25
C ALA A 52 0.35 0.31 -5.09
N MET A 53 -0.78 0.96 -5.39
CA MET A 53 -1.70 1.47 -4.38
C MET A 53 -2.36 0.34 -3.58
N ARG A 54 -2.73 -0.77 -4.22
CA ARG A 54 -3.29 -1.94 -3.52
C ARG A 54 -2.28 -2.55 -2.53
N SER A 55 -1.03 -2.68 -2.96
CA SER A 55 0.05 -3.19 -2.11
C SER A 55 0.27 -2.29 -0.90
N CYS A 56 0.32 -0.97 -1.09
CA CYS A 56 0.43 -0.01 0.01
C CYS A 56 -0.79 -0.03 0.94
N GLY A 57 -2.01 -0.20 0.41
CA GLY A 57 -3.23 -0.32 1.21
C GLY A 57 -3.19 -1.54 2.14
N PHE A 58 -2.79 -2.71 1.64
CA PHE A 58 -2.62 -3.91 2.47
C PHE A 58 -1.52 -3.74 3.53
N ALA A 59 -0.38 -3.15 3.16
CA ALA A 59 0.69 -2.87 4.09
C ALA A 59 0.24 -1.91 5.20
N ALA A 60 -0.43 -0.81 4.84
CA ALA A 60 -0.95 0.17 5.80
C ALA A 60 -1.95 -0.47 6.77
N GLN A 61 -2.92 -1.23 6.27
CA GLN A 61 -3.88 -1.92 7.12
C GLN A 61 -3.20 -2.89 8.09
N THR A 62 -2.22 -3.65 7.60
CA THR A 62 -1.44 -4.59 8.43
C THR A 62 -0.66 -3.86 9.52
N ILE A 63 0.01 -2.75 9.17
CA ILE A 63 0.73 -1.90 10.13
C ILE A 63 -0.22 -1.36 11.21
N MET A 64 -1.41 -0.87 10.82
CA MET A 64 -2.38 -0.34 11.77
C MET A 64 -2.90 -1.41 12.74
N LEU A 65 -3.20 -2.61 12.25
CA LEU A 65 -3.63 -3.74 13.08
C LEU A 65 -2.50 -4.21 14.03
N ALA A 66 -1.26 -4.29 13.54
CA ALA A 66 -0.10 -4.65 14.34
C ALA A 66 0.19 -3.61 15.43
N ALA A 67 0.16 -2.32 15.09
CA ALA A 67 0.28 -1.25 16.07
C ALA A 67 -0.80 -1.36 17.16
N LYS A 68 -2.04 -1.68 16.76
CA LYS A 68 -3.14 -1.87 17.71
C LYS A 68 -2.92 -3.05 18.65
N SER A 69 -2.44 -4.19 18.15
CA SER A 69 -2.14 -5.36 18.99
C SER A 69 -1.00 -5.10 19.98
N MET A 70 -0.08 -4.18 19.65
CA MET A 70 0.98 -3.69 20.53
C MET A 70 0.50 -2.59 21.50
N GLY A 71 -0.80 -2.27 21.52
CA GLY A 71 -1.40 -1.27 22.40
C GLY A 71 -1.17 0.18 21.97
N TYR A 72 -0.85 0.42 20.70
CA TYR A 72 -0.81 1.75 20.10
C TYR A 72 -2.11 2.05 19.34
N ASP A 73 -2.29 3.30 18.97
CA ASP A 73 -3.33 3.77 18.06
C ASP A 73 -2.68 4.40 16.83
N THR A 74 -3.44 4.43 15.73
CA THR A 74 -2.96 4.91 14.44
C THR A 74 -3.96 5.83 13.76
N CYS A 75 -3.46 6.65 12.84
CA CYS A 75 -4.29 7.45 11.93
C CYS A 75 -3.66 7.39 10.52
N PRO A 76 -4.33 6.79 9.52
CA PRO A 76 -3.93 6.93 8.14
C PRO A 76 -4.26 8.36 7.67
N MET A 77 -3.37 8.98 6.91
CA MET A 77 -3.50 10.36 6.45
C MET A 77 -3.17 10.46 4.96
N GLU A 78 -3.95 11.28 4.26
CA GLU A 78 -3.77 11.66 2.85
C GLU A 78 -3.86 13.18 2.63
N GLY A 79 -4.23 13.96 3.66
CA GLY A 79 -4.48 15.40 3.60
C GLY A 79 -3.23 16.30 3.66
N PHE A 80 -2.11 15.88 3.06
CA PHE A 80 -0.86 16.64 3.05
C PHE A 80 -0.43 16.99 1.62
N ASP A 81 0.55 17.89 1.50
CA ASP A 81 1.16 18.24 0.21
C ASP A 81 2.16 17.17 -0.20
N PHE A 82 1.74 16.29 -1.11
CA PHE A 82 2.54 15.17 -1.62
C PHE A 82 3.87 15.63 -2.22
N ALA A 83 3.91 16.77 -2.91
CA ALA A 83 5.13 17.27 -3.54
C ALA A 83 6.14 17.76 -2.49
N LYS A 84 5.68 18.52 -1.49
CA LYS A 84 6.55 18.99 -0.40
C LYS A 84 7.11 17.83 0.43
N VAL A 85 6.29 16.82 0.73
CA VAL A 85 6.74 15.63 1.44
C VAL A 85 7.70 14.83 0.58
N GLY A 86 7.41 14.64 -0.71
CA GLY A 86 8.30 13.97 -1.65
C GLY A 86 9.69 14.60 -1.68
N ASN A 87 9.76 15.93 -1.75
CA ASN A 87 11.02 16.68 -1.67
C ASN A 87 11.73 16.48 -0.33
N LEU A 88 10.98 16.53 0.78
CA LEU A 88 11.54 16.35 2.14
C LEU A 88 12.23 15.00 2.31
N ILE A 89 11.66 13.93 1.73
CA ILE A 89 12.20 12.56 1.88
C ILE A 89 13.11 12.15 0.71
N ASN A 90 13.40 13.06 -0.22
CA ASN A 90 14.11 12.77 -1.46
C ASN A 90 13.49 11.59 -2.23
N LEU A 91 12.17 11.64 -2.43
CA LEU A 91 11.41 10.59 -3.08
C LEU A 91 11.94 10.33 -4.51
N PRO A 92 12.29 9.10 -4.87
CA PRO A 92 12.70 8.77 -6.23
C PRO A 92 11.60 9.09 -7.25
N SER A 93 11.98 9.45 -8.48
CA SER A 93 11.05 9.88 -9.54
C SER A 93 10.09 8.78 -10.00
N ASP A 94 10.41 7.51 -9.75
CA ASP A 94 9.58 6.35 -10.07
C ASP A 94 8.75 5.88 -8.87
N HIS A 95 8.70 6.66 -7.79
CA HIS A 95 7.87 6.39 -6.63
C HIS A 95 6.76 7.42 -6.47
N ILE A 96 5.67 6.99 -5.86
CA ILE A 96 4.58 7.85 -5.38
C ILE A 96 4.36 7.63 -3.89
N ILE A 97 3.97 8.65 -3.15
CA ILE A 97 3.50 8.47 -1.78
C ILE A 97 2.04 7.99 -1.87
N SER A 98 1.74 6.86 -1.24
CA SER A 98 0.37 6.33 -1.15
C SER A 98 -0.38 7.00 0.00
N MET A 99 0.18 6.93 1.21
CA MET A 99 -0.38 7.54 2.42
C MET A 99 0.70 7.66 3.51
N MET A 100 0.37 8.37 4.59
CA MET A 100 1.11 8.29 5.84
C MET A 100 0.30 7.54 6.89
N VAL A 101 0.98 6.83 7.79
CA VAL A 101 0.38 6.25 8.99
C VAL A 101 1.14 6.80 10.20
N VAL A 102 0.46 7.59 11.02
CA VAL A 102 1.00 7.99 12.33
C VAL A 102 0.68 6.91 13.36
N VAL A 103 1.65 6.64 14.23
CA VAL A 103 1.57 5.64 15.30
C VAL A 103 1.92 6.29 16.63
N GLY A 104 1.08 6.12 17.65
CA GLY A 104 1.31 6.68 18.97
C GLY A 104 0.33 6.14 20.01
N LYS A 105 0.42 6.64 21.25
CA LYS A 105 -0.62 6.36 22.26
C LYS A 105 -1.74 7.38 22.10
N LYS A 106 -3.00 6.94 22.18
CA LYS A 106 -4.13 7.88 22.19
C LYS A 106 -3.97 8.92 23.28
N ALA A 107 -4.17 10.20 22.92
CA ALA A 107 -4.31 11.28 23.90
C ALA A 107 -5.75 11.36 24.44
N LYS A 108 -6.72 10.92 23.64
CA LYS A 108 -8.15 10.82 23.96
C LYS A 108 -8.77 9.71 23.11
N ASP A 109 -9.97 9.28 23.47
CA ASP A 109 -10.70 8.31 22.67
C ASP A 109 -11.01 8.85 21.25
N ALA A 110 -11.08 7.92 20.29
CA ALA A 110 -11.42 8.27 18.92
C ALA A 110 -12.85 8.84 18.87
N SER A 111 -13.04 9.89 18.07
CA SER A 111 -14.37 10.40 17.78
C SER A 111 -15.26 9.32 17.15
N PRO A 112 -16.59 9.43 17.29
CA PRO A 112 -17.53 8.57 16.57
C PRO A 112 -17.18 8.53 15.07
N ARG A 113 -17.17 7.33 14.49
CA ARG A 113 -16.95 7.12 13.06
C ARG A 113 -18.28 7.22 12.33
N GLY A 114 -18.22 7.53 11.03
CA GLY A 114 -19.35 7.30 10.14
C GLY A 114 -19.75 5.81 10.14
N GLY A 115 -21.02 5.54 9.88
CA GLY A 115 -21.53 4.18 9.74
C GLY A 115 -21.03 3.50 8.47
N GLN A 116 -21.16 2.18 8.44
CA GLN A 116 -20.99 1.39 7.23
C GLN A 116 -22.28 1.46 6.39
N LEU A 117 -22.16 1.29 5.06
CA LEU A 117 -23.32 1.06 4.20
C LEU A 117 -24.00 -0.27 4.57
N ALA A 118 -25.28 -0.41 4.23
CA ALA A 118 -25.98 -1.68 4.45
C ALA A 118 -25.35 -2.78 3.57
N LEU A 119 -25.26 -4.00 4.07
CA LEU A 119 -24.67 -5.11 3.30
C LEU A 119 -25.37 -5.33 1.95
N SER A 120 -26.68 -5.11 1.89
CA SER A 120 -27.47 -5.19 0.64
C SER A 120 -27.06 -4.19 -0.43
N GLU A 121 -26.29 -3.15 -0.09
CA GLU A 121 -25.77 -2.17 -1.03
C GLU A 121 -24.38 -2.52 -1.56
N VAL A 122 -23.66 -3.43 -0.90
CA VAL A 122 -22.24 -3.74 -1.18
C VAL A 122 -21.93 -5.22 -1.35
N VAL A 123 -22.87 -6.11 -1.07
CA VAL A 123 -22.77 -7.56 -1.25
C VAL A 123 -23.86 -8.02 -2.21
N PHE A 124 -23.43 -8.57 -3.33
CA PHE A 124 -24.30 -9.14 -4.36
C PHE A 124 -23.91 -10.59 -4.60
N GLU A 125 -24.90 -11.45 -4.78
CA GLU A 125 -24.67 -12.85 -5.10
C GLU A 125 -24.63 -13.02 -6.62
N ASN A 126 -23.51 -13.52 -7.14
CA ASN A 126 -23.28 -13.94 -8.53
C ASN A 126 -23.29 -12.86 -9.63
N SER A 127 -23.96 -11.71 -9.46
CA SER A 127 -24.06 -10.65 -10.49
C SER A 127 -24.18 -9.25 -9.91
N PHE A 128 -23.84 -8.23 -10.71
CA PHE A 128 -23.95 -6.81 -10.37
C PHE A 128 -24.96 -6.11 -11.28
#